data_AF-A0A532D0K9-F1
#
_entry.id   AF-A0A532D0K9-F1
#
_cell.length_a   1.000
_cell.length_b   1.000
_cell.length_c   1.000
_cell.angle_alpha   90.00
_cell.angle_beta   90.00
_cell.angle_gamma   90.00
#
_symmetry.space_group_name_H-M   'P 1'
#
loop_
_entity.id
_entity.type
_entity.pdbx_description
1 polymer ?
#
loop_
_entity_poly.entity_id
_entity_poly.type
_entity_poly.pdbx_seq_one_letter_code
_entity_poly.pdbx_strand_id
1 'polypeptide(L)'
;MWSGTGEFLELGNGEQVVNGMVKGVLISRHKDGGKMVVHSSKLTCPVRVTLNRNKDSQAIEGLCTMVAHEGKDVGYGHWKCAGNLKECTGDFTFTGGLGGLTGMSGTTPFQTSIIFELQEGKNGQAIGYAVWPNLTYTLP
;
A
#
# COMPACT_ATOMS: atom_id res chain seq x y z
N MET A 1 5.16 8.11 -3.05
CA MET A 1 5.99 7.13 -3.80
C MET A 1 6.30 5.98 -2.86
N TRP A 2 6.26 4.75 -3.38
CA TRP A 2 6.59 3.54 -2.65
C TRP A 2 7.52 2.67 -3.50
N SER A 3 8.25 1.79 -2.85
CA SER A 3 9.04 0.73 -3.48
C SER A 3 8.67 -0.62 -2.86
N GLY A 4 8.76 -1.67 -3.65
CA GLY A 4 8.45 -3.04 -3.29
C GLY A 4 9.59 -3.95 -3.66
N THR A 5 9.79 -5.00 -2.88
CA THR A 5 10.74 -6.09 -3.17
C THR A 5 10.05 -7.42 -2.86
N GLY A 6 10.26 -8.44 -3.67
CA GLY A 6 9.68 -9.76 -3.42
C GLY A 6 10.28 -10.86 -4.27
N GLU A 7 9.89 -12.09 -3.96
CA GLU A 7 10.27 -13.28 -4.72
C GLU A 7 9.10 -13.74 -5.59
N PHE A 8 9.37 -13.96 -6.88
CA PHE A 8 8.44 -14.48 -7.87
C PHE A 8 8.43 -16.01 -7.86
N LEU A 9 7.23 -16.57 -7.74
CA LEU A 9 6.93 -17.98 -7.92
C LEU A 9 6.10 -18.16 -9.20
N GLU A 10 6.69 -18.83 -10.19
CA GLU A 10 5.99 -19.24 -11.40
C GLU A 10 5.02 -20.40 -11.08
N LEU A 11 3.75 -20.24 -11.44
CA LEU A 11 2.73 -21.30 -11.33
C LEU A 11 2.42 -21.96 -12.68
N GLY A 12 2.95 -21.41 -13.78
CA GLY A 12 2.68 -21.86 -15.15
C GLY A 12 1.57 -21.06 -15.82
N ASN A 13 1.43 -21.20 -17.15
CA ASN A 13 0.41 -20.51 -17.96
C ASN A 13 0.37 -18.97 -17.79
N GLY A 14 1.52 -18.37 -17.49
CA GLY A 14 1.66 -16.92 -17.25
C GLY A 14 1.20 -16.45 -15.87
N GLU A 15 0.77 -17.37 -14.99
CA GLU A 15 0.42 -17.07 -13.60
C GLU A 15 1.67 -17.03 -12.71
N GLN A 16 1.77 -15.99 -11.91
CA GLN A 16 2.85 -15.77 -10.96
C GLN A 16 2.28 -15.35 -9.61
N VAL A 17 2.93 -15.78 -8.53
CA VAL A 17 2.68 -15.25 -7.19
C VAL A 17 3.93 -14.58 -6.69
N VAL A 18 3.79 -13.39 -6.11
CA VAL A 18 4.87 -12.66 -5.46
C VAL A 18 4.53 -12.49 -4.00
N ASN A 19 5.42 -12.93 -3.12
CA ASN A 19 5.40 -12.54 -1.71
C ASN A 19 6.48 -11.50 -1.50
N GLY A 20 6.12 -10.36 -0.92
CA GLY A 20 7.03 -9.23 -0.85
C GLY A 20 6.74 -8.26 0.28
N MET A 21 7.51 -7.18 0.26
CA MET A 21 7.42 -6.07 1.19
C MET A 21 7.33 -4.77 0.38
N VAL A 22 6.31 -3.97 0.65
CA VAL A 22 6.17 -2.59 0.16
C VAL A 22 6.58 -1.63 1.26
N LYS A 23 7.38 -0.63 0.94
CA LYS A 23 7.78 0.47 1.82
C LYS A 23 7.52 1.80 1.13
N GLY A 24 7.10 2.80 1.89
CA GLY A 24 6.86 4.12 1.33
C GLY A 24 6.66 5.18 2.39
N VAL A 25 6.37 6.40 1.92
CA VAL A 25 5.97 7.51 2.77
C VAL A 25 4.55 7.90 2.41
N LEU A 26 3.67 7.89 3.41
CA LEU A 26 2.33 8.44 3.30
C LEU A 26 2.38 9.90 3.74
N ILE A 27 1.88 10.79 2.88
CA ILE A 27 1.77 12.22 3.16
C ILE A 27 0.28 12.54 3.20
N SER A 28 -0.22 12.96 4.36
CA SER A 28 -1.58 13.46 4.50
C SER A 28 -1.57 14.96 4.72
N ARG A 29 -2.60 15.64 4.20
CA ARG A 29 -2.78 17.08 4.36
C ARG A 29 -4.19 17.33 4.84
N HIS A 30 -4.34 18.15 5.88
CA HIS A 30 -5.65 18.60 6.31
C HIS A 30 -5.64 20.10 6.58
N LYS A 31 -6.81 20.74 6.46
CA LYS A 31 -7.01 22.15 6.80
C LYS A 31 -7.43 22.24 8.26
N ASP A 32 -6.68 22.98 9.05
CA ASP A 32 -7.03 23.32 10.43
C ASP A 32 -6.98 24.85 10.60
N GLY A 33 -8.13 25.46 10.95
CA GLY A 33 -8.23 26.90 11.18
C GLY A 33 -7.71 27.80 10.04
N GLY A 34 -7.74 27.32 8.78
CA GLY A 34 -7.21 28.04 7.61
C GLY A 34 -5.73 27.81 7.30
N LYS A 35 -5.01 27.02 8.11
CA LYS A 35 -3.63 26.57 7.84
C LYS A 35 -3.64 25.16 7.24
N MET A 36 -2.73 24.92 6.29
CA MET A 36 -2.48 23.57 5.76
C MET A 36 -1.49 22.87 6.68
N VAL A 37 -1.93 21.81 7.36
CA VAL A 37 -1.06 20.94 8.14
C VAL A 37 -0.69 19.74 7.28
N VAL A 38 0.60 19.38 7.26
CA VAL A 38 1.13 18.23 6.52
C VAL A 38 1.68 17.22 7.52
N HIS A 39 1.18 16.00 7.48
CA HIS A 39 1.72 14.87 8.24
C HIS A 39 2.47 13.93 7.31
N SER A 40 3.48 13.26 7.87
CA SER A 40 4.22 12.21 7.18
C SER A 40 4.32 10.97 8.06
N SER A 41 4.11 9.81 7.45
CA SER A 41 4.19 8.51 8.11
C SER A 41 4.98 7.55 7.24
N LYS A 42 5.85 6.74 7.86
CA LYS A 42 6.53 5.63 7.17
C LYS A 42 5.57 4.46 7.05
N LEU A 43 5.34 3.98 5.84
CA LEU A 43 4.49 2.84 5.54
C LEU A 43 5.36 1.61 5.29
N THR A 44 5.01 0.47 5.87
CA THR A 44 5.63 -0.83 5.57
C THR A 44 4.54 -1.89 5.53
N CYS A 45 4.47 -2.65 4.43
CA CYS A 45 3.44 -3.64 4.23
C CYS A 45 4.01 -4.96 3.68
N PRO A 46 3.91 -6.08 4.40
CA PRO A 46 3.92 -7.39 3.76
C PRO A 46 2.78 -7.48 2.75
N VAL A 47 3.08 -7.97 1.56
CA VAL A 47 2.12 -8.09 0.46
C VAL A 47 2.19 -9.46 -0.19
N ARG A 48 1.03 -9.90 -0.70
CA ARG A 48 0.92 -10.98 -1.66
C ARG A 48 0.32 -10.43 -2.94
N VAL A 49 0.98 -10.71 -4.06
CA VAL A 49 0.54 -10.33 -5.40
C VAL A 49 0.28 -11.60 -6.20
N THR A 50 -0.87 -11.67 -6.85
CA THR A 50 -1.15 -12.66 -7.89
C THR A 50 -1.15 -11.92 -9.23
N LEU A 51 -0.33 -12.36 -10.18
CA LEU A 51 -0.17 -11.76 -11.50
C LEU A 51 -0.57 -12.78 -12.57
N ASN A 52 -1.14 -12.32 -13.67
CA ASN A 52 -1.23 -13.09 -14.90
C ASN A 52 -0.74 -12.22 -16.08
N ARG A 53 0.43 -12.56 -16.62
CA ARG A 53 1.04 -11.80 -17.72
C ARG A 53 0.33 -11.98 -19.07
N ASN A 54 -0.31 -13.12 -19.27
CA ASN A 54 -1.06 -13.40 -20.50
C ASN A 54 -2.39 -12.66 -20.54
N LYS A 55 -2.97 -12.37 -19.36
CA LYS A 55 -4.25 -11.66 -19.21
C LYS A 55 -4.09 -10.18 -18.85
N ASP A 56 -2.85 -9.69 -18.74
CA ASP A 56 -2.52 -8.35 -18.23
C ASP A 56 -3.30 -8.02 -16.97
N SER A 57 -3.19 -8.86 -15.94
CA SER A 57 -3.98 -8.70 -14.71
C SER A 57 -3.17 -8.94 -13.44
N GLN A 58 -3.61 -8.27 -12.36
CA GLN A 58 -3.09 -8.46 -11.02
C GLN A 58 -4.16 -8.32 -9.95
N ALA A 59 -3.94 -9.00 -8.83
CA ALA A 59 -4.64 -8.79 -7.57
C ALA A 59 -3.62 -8.75 -6.43
N ILE A 60 -3.69 -7.73 -5.60
CA ILE A 60 -2.76 -7.50 -4.49
C ILE A 60 -3.55 -7.41 -3.20
N GLU A 61 -3.03 -8.05 -2.15
CA GLU A 61 -3.42 -7.80 -0.78
C GLU A 61 -2.20 -7.49 0.08
N GLY A 62 -2.37 -6.58 1.04
CA GLY A 62 -1.28 -6.19 1.93
C GLY A 62 -1.76 -5.79 3.31
N LEU A 63 -0.96 -6.12 4.31
CA LEU A 63 -1.14 -5.70 5.70
C LEU A 63 -0.10 -4.64 6.00
N CYS A 64 -0.48 -3.50 6.53
CA CYS A 64 0.41 -2.33 6.66
C CYS A 64 0.56 -1.89 8.11
N THR A 65 1.79 -1.48 8.44
CA THR A 65 2.09 -0.66 9.61
C THR A 65 2.49 0.74 9.14
N MET A 66 1.95 1.76 9.80
CA MET A 66 2.21 3.16 9.54
C MET A 66 2.83 3.78 10.80
N VAL A 67 4.02 4.33 10.70
CA VAL A 67 4.74 4.92 11.84
C VAL A 67 4.83 6.43 11.66
N ALA A 68 4.24 7.18 12.59
CA ALA A 68 4.17 8.63 12.60
C ALA A 68 4.85 9.21 13.86
N HIS A 69 5.04 10.53 13.89
CA HIS A 69 5.56 11.29 15.04
C HIS A 69 6.78 10.65 15.71
N GLU A 70 7.79 10.32 14.90
CA GLU A 70 9.06 9.71 15.34
C GLU A 70 8.90 8.36 16.08
N GLY A 71 7.83 7.62 15.79
CA GLY A 71 7.56 6.31 16.39
C GLY A 71 6.57 6.34 17.55
N LYS A 72 6.10 7.52 17.96
CA LYS A 72 5.11 7.64 19.06
C LYS A 72 3.75 7.07 18.67
N ASP A 73 3.39 7.21 17.39
CA ASP A 73 2.08 6.82 16.89
C ASP A 73 2.22 5.77 15.80
N VAL A 74 1.47 4.68 15.95
CA VAL A 74 1.49 3.55 15.02
C VAL A 74 0.07 3.26 14.58
N GLY A 75 -0.16 3.24 13.27
CA GLY A 75 -1.42 2.82 12.66
C GLY A 75 -1.28 1.46 11.99
N TYR A 76 -2.38 0.73 11.93
CA TYR A 76 -2.49 -0.54 11.21
C TYR A 76 -3.54 -0.43 10.10
N GLY A 77 -3.29 -1.13 9.01
CA GLY A 77 -4.24 -1.20 7.92
C GLY A 77 -4.11 -2.46 7.10
N HIS A 78 -5.13 -2.71 6.30
CA HIS A 78 -5.18 -3.79 5.33
C HIS A 78 -5.71 -3.20 4.03
N TRP A 79 -5.12 -3.59 2.91
CA TRP A 79 -5.56 -3.12 1.61
C TRP A 79 -5.65 -4.24 0.61
N LYS A 80 -6.57 -4.06 -0.34
CA LYS A 80 -6.76 -4.93 -1.48
C LYS A 80 -6.95 -4.08 -2.72
N CYS A 81 -6.34 -4.48 -3.84
CA CYS A 81 -6.62 -3.89 -5.13
C CYS A 81 -6.57 -4.94 -6.24
N ALA A 82 -7.24 -4.64 -7.35
CA ALA A 82 -7.12 -5.41 -8.58
C ALA A 82 -7.07 -4.47 -9.79
N GLY A 83 -6.46 -4.93 -10.87
CA GLY A 83 -6.30 -4.14 -12.09
C GLY A 83 -5.41 -4.83 -13.11
N ASN A 84 -4.85 -4.03 -14.02
CA ASN A 84 -3.85 -4.49 -15.00
C ASN A 84 -2.44 -4.42 -14.41
N LEU A 85 -1.40 -4.82 -15.13
CA LEU A 85 -0.04 -4.85 -14.58
C LEU A 85 0.57 -3.47 -14.26
N LYS A 86 -0.07 -2.37 -14.67
CA LYS A 86 0.43 -0.99 -14.50
C LYS A 86 -0.32 -0.20 -13.44
N GLU A 87 -1.55 -0.59 -13.13
CA GLU A 87 -2.39 0.11 -12.17
C GLU A 87 -3.40 -0.83 -11.51
N CYS A 88 -3.78 -0.48 -10.29
CA CYS A 88 -4.89 -1.12 -9.61
C CYS A 88 -5.66 -0.13 -8.75
N THR A 89 -6.93 -0.44 -8.54
CA THR A 89 -7.83 0.31 -7.66
C THR A 89 -8.39 -0.64 -6.62
N GLY A 90 -8.66 -0.13 -5.43
CA GLY A 90 -9.35 -0.88 -4.40
C GLY A 90 -9.47 -0.10 -3.11
N ASP A 91 -9.45 -0.82 -2.00
CA ASP A 91 -9.78 -0.26 -0.68
C ASP A 91 -8.61 -0.40 0.29
N PHE A 92 -8.43 0.62 1.11
CA PHE A 92 -7.56 0.62 2.26
C PHE A 92 -8.41 0.75 3.52
N THR A 93 -8.37 -0.27 4.37
CA THR A 93 -9.08 -0.32 5.65
C THR A 93 -8.11 -0.12 6.79
N PHE A 94 -8.36 0.88 7.62
CA PHE A 94 -7.68 1.07 8.89
C PHE A 94 -8.24 0.09 9.92
N THR A 95 -7.35 -0.67 10.56
CA THR A 95 -7.73 -1.78 11.45
C THR A 95 -7.43 -1.51 12.92
N GLY A 96 -6.77 -0.39 13.22
CA GLY A 96 -6.45 0.04 14.57
C GLY A 96 -5.20 0.90 14.63
N GLY A 97 -4.75 1.20 15.84
CA GLY A 97 -3.51 1.92 16.07
C GLY A 97 -3.16 2.01 17.56
N LEU A 98 -2.01 2.62 17.83
CA LEU A 98 -1.44 2.90 19.14
C LEU A 98 -1.09 4.39 19.25
N GLY A 99 -0.89 4.86 20.48
CA GLY A 99 -0.59 6.27 20.75
C GLY A 99 -1.77 7.17 20.37
N GLY A 100 -1.49 8.27 19.69
CA GLY A 100 -2.50 9.19 19.13
C GLY A 100 -3.37 8.60 18.03
N LEU A 101 -3.06 7.38 17.54
CA LEU A 101 -3.88 6.65 16.56
C LEU A 101 -4.69 5.50 17.20
N THR A 102 -4.75 5.44 18.53
CA THR A 102 -5.60 4.47 19.24
C THR A 102 -7.05 4.62 18.79
N GLY A 103 -7.70 3.52 18.39
CA GLY A 103 -9.08 3.52 17.89
C GLY A 103 -9.24 3.92 16.41
N MET A 104 -8.14 4.14 15.67
CA MET A 104 -8.20 4.46 14.24
C MET A 104 -8.95 3.39 13.45
N SER A 105 -9.94 3.80 12.66
CA SER A 105 -10.76 2.90 11.85
C SER A 105 -11.30 3.60 10.59
N GLY A 106 -11.86 2.81 9.68
CA GLY A 106 -12.52 3.29 8.46
C GLY A 106 -11.97 2.61 7.21
N THR A 107 -12.70 2.74 6.10
CA THR A 107 -12.29 2.23 4.79
C THR A 107 -12.36 3.36 3.79
N THR A 108 -11.33 3.48 2.96
CA THR A 108 -11.22 4.53 1.94
C THR A 108 -10.71 3.92 0.63
N PRO A 109 -11.30 4.31 -0.51
CA PRO A 109 -10.83 3.86 -1.81
C PRO A 109 -9.49 4.51 -2.16
N PHE A 110 -8.66 3.78 -2.88
CA PHE A 110 -7.38 4.27 -3.37
C PHE A 110 -7.07 3.72 -4.76
N GLN A 111 -6.19 4.42 -5.46
CA GLN A 111 -5.61 3.97 -6.72
C GLN A 111 -4.10 3.97 -6.59
N THR A 112 -3.43 3.00 -7.20
CA THR A 112 -1.98 2.99 -7.32
C THR A 112 -1.53 2.66 -8.73
N SER A 113 -0.49 3.35 -9.18
CA SER A 113 0.29 2.97 -10.35
C SER A 113 1.50 2.16 -9.91
N ILE A 114 1.89 1.17 -10.71
CA ILE A 114 2.90 0.16 -10.40
C ILE A 114 3.77 -0.04 -11.64
N ILE A 115 5.09 -0.11 -11.43
CA ILE A 115 6.06 -0.56 -12.42
C ILE A 115 6.80 -1.73 -11.79
N PHE A 116 6.71 -2.92 -12.40
CA PHE A 116 7.45 -4.11 -11.98
C PHE A 116 8.77 -4.22 -12.73
N GLU A 117 9.85 -4.41 -11.99
CA GLU A 117 11.20 -4.66 -12.50
C GLU A 117 11.64 -6.05 -12.05
N LEU A 118 11.81 -6.96 -13.01
CA LEU A 118 12.41 -8.26 -12.74
C LEU A 118 13.92 -8.08 -12.58
N GLN A 119 14.47 -8.60 -11.48
CA GLN A 119 15.92 -8.70 -11.29
C GLN A 119 16.39 -10.11 -11.64
N GLU A 120 17.71 -10.32 -11.66
CA GLU A 120 18.26 -11.65 -11.91
C GLU A 120 17.72 -12.68 -10.91
N GLY A 121 17.40 -13.86 -11.42
CA GLY A 121 16.82 -14.96 -10.64
C GLY A 121 15.32 -14.77 -10.40
N LYS A 122 14.88 -15.03 -9.17
CA LYS A 122 13.46 -14.94 -8.75
C LYS A 122 13.13 -13.65 -8.02
N ASN A 123 14.10 -12.78 -7.78
CA ASN A 123 13.87 -11.52 -7.09
C ASN A 123 13.30 -10.49 -8.05
N GLY A 124 12.36 -9.68 -7.59
CA GLY A 124 11.96 -8.50 -8.33
C GLY A 124 11.67 -7.32 -7.42
N GLN A 125 11.65 -6.17 -8.07
CA GLN A 125 11.35 -4.89 -7.47
C GLN A 125 10.08 -4.33 -8.11
N ALA A 126 9.44 -3.43 -7.38
CA ALA A 126 8.37 -2.64 -7.92
C ALA A 126 8.50 -1.21 -7.39
N ILE A 127 8.12 -0.23 -8.21
CA ILE A 127 8.01 1.16 -7.77
C ILE A 127 6.65 1.71 -8.18
N GLY A 128 6.19 2.71 -7.46
CA GLY A 128 4.92 3.34 -7.80
C GLY A 128 4.52 4.48 -6.90
N TYR A 129 3.30 4.93 -7.10
CA TYR A 129 2.64 5.91 -6.23
C TYR A 129 1.18 5.52 -6.05
N ALA A 130 0.70 5.72 -4.83
CA ALA A 130 -0.70 5.54 -4.47
C ALA A 130 -1.31 6.89 -4.09
N VAL A 131 -2.58 7.07 -4.42
CA VAL A 131 -3.35 8.27 -4.11
C VAL A 131 -4.67 7.84 -3.50
N TRP A 132 -5.05 8.55 -2.43
CA TRP A 132 -6.37 8.49 -1.82
C TRP A 132 -7.09 9.81 -2.15
N PRO A 133 -7.97 9.84 -3.17
CA PRO A 133 -8.63 11.07 -3.58
C PRO A 133 -9.49 11.68 -2.46
N ASN A 134 -10.14 10.81 -1.67
CA ASN A 134 -10.99 11.17 -0.55
C ASN A 134 -10.59 10.36 0.69
N LEU A 135 -9.41 10.65 1.23
CA LEU A 135 -8.91 9.99 2.44
C LEU A 135 -9.80 10.36 3.64
N THR A 136 -10.53 9.38 4.16
CA THR A 136 -11.36 9.51 5.37
C THR A 136 -10.93 8.44 6.38
N TYR A 137 -10.73 8.87 7.62
CA TYR A 137 -10.51 7.98 8.76
C TYR A 137 -11.11 8.60 10.02
N THR A 138 -11.46 7.76 10.98
CA THR A 138 -12.01 8.18 12.26
C THR A 138 -10.98 7.94 13.35
N LEU A 139 -10.76 8.95 14.19
CA LEU A 139 -10.11 8.84 15.50
C LEU A 139 -11.18 9.03 16.58
N PRO A 140 -10.98 8.50 17.80
CA PRO A 140 -11.87 8.77 18.94
C PRO A 140 -12.03 10.26 19.25
#